data_AF-A0A2V9ZVF3-F1
#
_entry.id   AF-A0A2V9ZVF3-F1
#
_cell.length_a   1.000
_cell.length_b   1.000
_cell.length_c   1.000
_cell.angle_alpha   90.00
_cell.angle_beta   90.00
_cell.angle_gamma   90.00
#
_symmetry.space_group_name_H-M   'P 1'
#
loop_
_entity.id
_entity.type
_entity.pdbx_description
1 polymer ?
#
loop_
_entity_poly.entity_id
_entity_poly.type
_entity_poly.pdbx_seq_one_letter_code
_entity_poly.pdbx_strand_id
1 'polypeptide(L)'
;MAEGWLQHFSASTQPLHWALILFTQIYHGLYLQDDWKATSKLTLNLGLRWDMQGAPTEKDNRMVYFDPTVVNPITALVNNGATYRGALVYASKGHRGLYRNSYTNFAPRVGFSYLVAKNLVARGGFGVFFPTSVLGTPSNEGYTSVTPFISSLDNGLSPAQTLNAAFSQGIRPITGNSLEGLTSLGQSTGSVVYQRASPYVEQWMFGFQYSPTRRDAVEVSYLGNHGVKMVTGNGVNLNQLNPKYLSLGTAALLNPVSNPFASQSAAFAGSPCSLDQPNVPAFQLLLPMPQYCDGVGSSFAPVGSSSYNALQTRYTHRVSNGLTVMATYTFAKSLSNVSGPEDWALLTPAVIRNYYDLAAERSVDSNDIPHSVVLSYIYPLPVGRGKKFGSSFNKPVDALLGGWQVSGISTFKEGVPLAIVSNSDPSLTFGGNQHVDVIGNPNSVTKKGFQQWFNPSAFGTPAAGSFGNARPSRSGLT
;
A
#
# COMPACT_ATOMS: atom_id res chain seq x y z
N MET A 1 55.56 -9.67 3.48
CA MET A 1 55.80 -8.21 3.42
C MET A 1 54.43 -7.56 3.35
N ALA A 2 54.06 -6.86 4.41
CA ALA A 2 52.80 -6.13 4.50
C ALA A 2 53.08 -4.68 4.13
N GLU A 3 52.34 -4.13 3.17
CA GLU A 3 52.28 -2.69 2.92
C GLU A 3 50.89 -2.19 3.32
N GLY A 4 50.89 -1.35 4.35
CA GLY A 4 49.70 -0.70 4.86
C GLY A 4 49.48 0.65 4.19
N TRP A 5 48.23 0.94 3.84
CA TRP A 5 47.78 2.29 3.50
C TRP A 5 46.91 2.80 4.65
N LEU A 6 47.47 3.69 5.46
CA LEU A 6 46.73 4.50 6.44
C LEU A 6 46.07 5.67 5.70
N GLN A 7 44.76 5.58 5.46
CA GLN A 7 43.96 6.75 5.10
C GLN A 7 43.50 7.46 6.38
N HIS A 8 43.95 8.70 6.56
CA HIS A 8 43.46 9.61 7.59
C HIS A 8 42.00 9.97 7.30
N PHE A 9 41.06 9.46 8.09
CA PHE A 9 39.73 10.04 8.19
C PHE A 9 39.78 11.15 9.25
N SER A 10 39.53 12.39 8.85
CA SER A 10 39.16 13.46 9.79
C SER A 10 37.79 13.10 10.39
N ALA A 11 37.80 12.50 11.58
CA ALA A 11 36.59 12.25 12.34
C ALA A 11 36.03 13.59 12.82
N SER A 12 34.95 14.07 12.18
CA SER A 12 34.07 15.02 12.85
C SER A 12 33.41 14.27 14.01
N THR A 13 33.79 14.58 15.25
CA THR A 13 33.14 14.10 16.46
C THR A 13 31.79 14.77 16.62
N GLN A 14 30.81 14.36 15.81
CA GLN A 14 29.40 14.60 16.12
C GLN A 14 28.97 13.47 17.07
N PRO A 15 28.58 13.76 18.33
CA PRO A 15 28.04 12.74 19.21
C PRO A 15 26.82 12.10 18.54
N LEU A 16 26.84 10.76 18.42
CA LEU A 16 25.66 9.99 18.06
C LEU A 16 24.64 10.10 19.20
N HIS A 17 23.76 11.09 19.10
CA HIS A 17 22.61 11.20 19.99
C HIS A 17 21.62 10.09 19.62
N TRP A 18 21.55 9.04 20.43
CA TRP A 18 20.40 8.13 20.39
C TRP A 18 19.18 8.91 20.87
N ALA A 19 18.26 9.22 19.97
CA ALA A 19 16.96 9.78 20.31
C ALA A 19 15.94 8.64 20.27
N LEU A 20 15.46 8.22 21.44
CA LEU A 20 14.34 7.28 21.51
C LEU A 20 13.06 8.04 21.16
N ILE A 21 12.51 7.78 19.97
CA ILE A 21 11.25 8.39 19.56
C ILE A 21 10.10 7.57 20.15
N LEU A 22 9.31 8.18 21.03
CA LEU A 22 8.22 7.50 21.74
C LEU A 22 6.88 8.01 21.23
N PHE A 23 6.17 7.16 20.51
CA PHE A 23 4.81 7.42 20.03
C PHE A 23 3.76 6.79 20.95
N THR A 24 2.67 7.50 21.17
CA THR A 24 1.48 7.01 21.88
C THR A 24 0.26 7.20 21.00
N GLN A 25 -0.51 6.13 20.82
CA GLN A 25 -1.80 6.15 20.13
C GLN A 25 -2.85 5.50 21.03
N ILE A 26 -3.97 6.20 21.25
CA ILE A 26 -5.04 5.74 22.14
C ILE A 26 -6.24 5.35 21.28
N TYR A 27 -6.82 4.19 21.59
CA TYR A 27 -7.99 3.66 20.91
C TYR A 27 -9.15 3.55 21.91
N HIS A 28 -10.34 4.01 21.49
CA HIS A 28 -11.58 3.83 22.23
C HIS A 28 -12.56 3.02 21.41
N GLY A 29 -13.32 2.14 22.07
CA GLY A 29 -14.34 1.37 21.40
C GLY A 29 -15.48 1.02 22.34
N LEU A 30 -16.70 1.16 21.85
CA LEU A 30 -17.94 0.78 22.53
C LEU A 30 -18.71 -0.16 21.63
N TYR A 31 -19.32 -1.21 22.19
CA TYR A 31 -20.07 -2.16 21.38
C TYR A 31 -21.35 -2.63 22.09
N LEU A 32 -22.33 -2.99 21.27
CA LEU A 32 -23.56 -3.66 21.65
C LEU A 32 -23.77 -4.82 20.67
N GLN A 33 -24.09 -6.00 21.18
CA GLN A 33 -24.36 -7.18 20.36
C GLN A 33 -25.48 -8.01 20.99
N ASP A 34 -26.35 -8.56 20.14
CA ASP A 34 -27.44 -9.45 20.54
C ASP A 34 -27.60 -10.62 19.53
N ASP A 35 -27.95 -11.78 20.06
CA ASP A 35 -28.24 -13.01 19.31
C ASP A 35 -29.71 -13.37 19.49
N TRP A 36 -30.54 -12.90 18.58
CA TRP A 36 -31.97 -13.05 18.66
C TRP A 36 -32.45 -14.31 17.93
N LYS A 37 -32.98 -15.27 18.69
CA LYS A 37 -33.71 -16.43 18.15
C LYS A 37 -35.12 -16.02 17.72
N ALA A 38 -35.25 -15.45 16.53
CA ALA A 38 -36.52 -15.00 15.99
C ALA A 38 -37.53 -16.16 15.80
N THR A 39 -37.04 -17.37 15.48
CA THR A 39 -37.84 -18.61 15.46
C THR A 39 -37.00 -19.82 15.90
N SER A 40 -37.59 -21.02 15.95
CA SER A 40 -36.84 -22.27 16.16
C SER A 40 -35.87 -22.62 15.03
N LYS A 41 -35.99 -21.96 13.87
CA LYS A 41 -35.15 -22.19 12.68
C LYS A 41 -34.27 -20.98 12.33
N LEU A 42 -34.55 -19.80 12.86
CA LEU A 42 -33.90 -18.55 12.49
C LEU A 42 -33.28 -17.88 13.71
N THR A 43 -31.97 -17.66 13.64
CA THR A 43 -31.22 -16.81 14.56
C THR A 43 -30.70 -15.61 13.79
N LEU A 44 -30.88 -14.41 14.34
CA LEU A 44 -30.30 -13.16 13.86
C LEU A 44 -29.17 -12.74 14.80
N ASN A 45 -28.06 -12.27 14.24
CA ASN A 45 -26.89 -11.80 14.98
C ASN A 45 -26.80 -10.29 14.68
N LEU A 46 -27.09 -9.45 15.66
CA LEU A 46 -27.14 -7.99 15.50
C LEU A 46 -26.03 -7.36 16.32
N GLY A 47 -25.24 -6.49 15.72
CA GLY A 47 -24.14 -5.82 16.40
C GLY A 47 -23.97 -4.39 15.91
N LEU A 48 -23.60 -3.51 16.83
CA LEU A 48 -23.13 -2.18 16.53
C LEU A 48 -21.89 -1.91 17.38
N ARG A 49 -20.82 -1.46 16.73
CA ARG A 49 -19.63 -0.98 17.41
C ARG A 49 -19.35 0.46 16.99
N TRP A 50 -18.94 1.28 17.95
CA TRP A 50 -18.34 2.59 17.69
C TRP A 50 -16.84 2.46 17.97
N ASP A 51 -16.02 2.85 17.00
CA ASP A 51 -14.57 2.88 17.12
C ASP A 51 -14.07 4.32 17.05
N MET A 52 -13.07 4.66 17.85
CA MET A 52 -12.33 5.91 17.72
C MET A 52 -10.86 5.57 17.81
N GLN A 53 -10.16 5.83 16.71
CA GLN A 53 -8.72 5.65 16.60
C GLN A 53 -8.07 7.02 16.78
N GLY A 54 -7.40 7.22 17.91
CA GLY A 54 -6.68 8.47 18.18
C GLY A 54 -5.53 8.68 17.20
N ALA A 55 -5.21 9.93 16.90
CA ALA A 55 -3.97 10.28 16.21
C ALA A 55 -2.77 9.97 17.11
N PRO A 56 -1.66 9.46 16.54
CA PRO A 56 -0.45 9.27 17.31
C PRO A 56 0.07 10.63 17.80
N THR A 57 0.68 10.59 18.97
CA THR A 57 1.35 11.72 19.62
C THR A 57 2.77 11.30 19.96
N GLU A 58 3.72 12.22 19.87
CA GLU A 58 5.11 11.99 20.26
C GLU A 58 5.36 12.70 21.60
N LYS A 59 6.18 12.08 22.46
CA LYS A 59 6.47 12.55 23.82
C LYS A 59 6.88 14.03 23.85
N ASP A 60 7.77 14.44 22.96
CA ASP A 60 8.37 15.78 22.89
C ASP A 60 7.72 16.69 21.82
N ASN A 61 6.66 16.23 21.15
CA ASN A 61 5.99 16.89 20.02
C ASN A 61 6.91 17.15 18.82
N ARG A 62 7.90 16.28 18.59
CA ARG A 62 8.82 16.39 17.44
C ARG A 62 8.25 15.72 16.20
N MET A 63 7.08 16.17 15.81
CA MET A 63 6.36 15.67 14.63
C MET A 63 5.79 16.83 13.83
N VAL A 64 5.63 16.60 12.54
CA VAL A 64 4.98 17.52 11.61
C VAL A 64 3.88 16.80 10.84
N TYR A 65 2.87 17.56 10.44
CA TYR A 65 1.90 17.15 9.44
C TYR A 65 1.85 18.20 8.33
N PHE A 66 1.35 17.82 7.15
CA PHE A 66 1.15 18.76 6.07
C PHE A 66 -0.29 19.26 6.05
N ASP A 67 -0.49 20.56 5.95
CA ASP A 67 -1.82 21.16 5.76
C ASP A 67 -1.84 21.92 4.42
N PRO A 68 -2.56 21.42 3.39
CA PRO A 68 -2.63 22.08 2.09
C PRO A 68 -3.46 23.37 2.10
N THR A 69 -4.18 23.66 3.19
CA THR A 69 -5.13 24.78 3.27
C THR A 69 -4.57 26.02 3.93
N VAL A 70 -3.57 25.89 4.81
CA VAL A 70 -2.95 27.04 5.49
C VAL A 70 -2.16 27.90 4.50
N VAL A 71 -2.15 29.20 4.74
CA VAL A 71 -1.34 30.15 3.95
C VAL A 71 0.11 29.99 4.36
N ASN A 72 0.98 29.73 3.40
CA ASN A 72 2.40 29.63 3.64
C ASN A 72 2.99 31.03 3.92
N PRO A 73 3.83 31.22 4.95
CA PRO A 73 4.45 32.50 5.28
C PRO A 73 5.23 33.14 4.12
N ILE A 74 5.68 32.35 3.13
CA ILE A 74 6.34 32.86 1.92
C ILE A 74 5.48 33.88 1.15
N THR A 75 4.14 33.78 1.28
CA THR A 75 3.19 34.73 0.71
C THR A 75 3.48 36.17 1.13
N ALA A 76 3.75 36.39 2.42
CA ALA A 76 4.04 37.72 2.95
C ALA A 76 5.45 38.20 2.55
N LEU A 77 6.41 37.29 2.39
CA LEU A 77 7.79 37.62 2.04
C LEU A 77 7.96 37.97 0.55
N VAL A 78 7.26 37.27 -0.34
CA VAL A 78 7.28 37.56 -1.78
C VAL A 78 6.45 38.80 -2.12
N ASN A 79 5.29 38.96 -1.46
CA ASN A 79 4.42 40.14 -1.57
C ASN A 79 4.13 40.59 -3.02
N ASN A 80 3.80 39.64 -3.90
CA ASN A 80 3.47 39.88 -5.31
C ASN A 80 1.96 39.83 -5.61
N GLY A 81 1.11 39.82 -4.57
CA GLY A 81 -0.35 39.71 -4.69
C GLY A 81 -0.88 38.28 -4.88
N ALA A 82 -0.02 37.28 -5.07
CA ALA A 82 -0.42 35.87 -5.07
C ALA A 82 -0.52 35.33 -3.63
N THR A 83 -1.38 34.33 -3.41
CA THR A 83 -1.45 33.60 -2.13
C THR A 83 -0.95 32.18 -2.35
N TYR A 84 0.10 31.79 -1.63
CA TYR A 84 0.65 30.43 -1.65
C TYR A 84 0.11 29.66 -0.44
N ARG A 85 -0.53 28.52 -0.70
CA ARG A 85 -1.08 27.64 0.34
C ARG A 85 -0.29 26.33 0.41
N GLY A 86 -0.38 25.65 1.54
CA GLY A 86 0.39 24.44 1.82
C GLY A 86 1.61 24.75 2.66
N ALA A 87 1.64 24.20 3.88
CA ALA A 87 2.79 24.27 4.75
C ALA A 87 2.84 23.08 5.71
N LEU A 88 4.04 22.78 6.19
CA LEU A 88 4.23 21.92 7.35
C LEU A 88 3.75 22.64 8.60
N VAL A 89 3.08 21.90 9.47
CA VAL A 89 2.62 22.38 10.76
C VAL A 89 3.18 21.47 11.85
N TYR A 90 3.82 22.09 12.83
CA TYR A 90 4.50 21.41 13.93
C TYR A 90 3.53 21.05 15.04
N ALA A 91 3.68 19.83 15.56
CA ALA A 91 2.97 19.44 16.76
C ALA A 91 3.37 20.35 17.94
N SER A 92 2.39 20.70 18.77
CA SER A 92 2.57 21.59 19.92
C SER A 92 1.78 21.08 21.12
N LYS A 93 2.01 21.66 22.31
CA LYS A 93 1.26 21.27 23.52
C LYS A 93 -0.27 21.35 23.35
N GLY A 94 -0.76 22.28 22.52
CA GLY A 94 -2.19 22.45 22.23
C GLY A 94 -2.70 21.64 21.03
N HIS A 95 -1.82 21.15 20.16
CA HIS A 95 -2.14 20.36 18.96
C HIS A 95 -1.07 19.29 18.75
N ARG A 96 -1.22 18.15 19.44
CA ARG A 96 -0.19 17.09 19.47
C ARG A 96 -0.38 16.00 18.41
N GLY A 97 -1.62 15.82 17.95
CA GLY A 97 -1.98 14.74 17.03
C GLY A 97 -1.62 15.09 15.60
N LEU A 98 -1.07 14.12 14.87
CA LEU A 98 -0.72 14.28 13.45
C LEU A 98 -1.90 14.56 12.52
N TYR A 99 -3.10 14.15 12.93
CA TYR A 99 -4.32 14.36 12.17
C TYR A 99 -5.50 14.51 13.11
N ARG A 100 -6.61 14.98 12.56
CA ARG A 100 -7.86 15.13 13.29
C ARG A 100 -8.48 13.76 13.59
N ASN A 101 -8.83 13.54 14.86
CA ASN A 101 -9.56 12.34 15.29
C ASN A 101 -10.94 12.26 14.62
N SER A 102 -11.28 11.06 14.12
CA SER A 102 -12.64 10.74 13.65
C SER A 102 -13.46 10.15 14.79
N TYR A 103 -14.67 10.68 14.98
CA TYR A 103 -15.64 10.20 15.98
C TYR A 103 -16.87 9.56 15.31
N THR A 104 -16.86 9.39 13.99
CA THR A 104 -18.02 8.94 13.20
C THR A 104 -17.88 7.51 12.70
N ASN A 105 -16.97 6.72 13.28
CA ASN A 105 -16.69 5.37 12.80
C ASN A 105 -17.63 4.36 13.48
N PHE A 106 -18.85 4.25 12.93
CA PHE A 106 -19.83 3.24 13.33
C PHE A 106 -19.69 1.99 12.47
N ALA A 107 -19.53 0.84 13.12
CA ALA A 107 -19.29 -0.47 12.56
C ALA A 107 -20.49 -1.40 12.82
N PRO A 108 -21.60 -1.25 12.06
CA PRO A 108 -22.74 -2.15 12.15
C PRO A 108 -22.38 -3.56 11.65
N ARG A 109 -23.05 -4.56 12.22
CA ARG A 109 -22.94 -5.97 11.86
C ARG A 109 -24.32 -6.60 11.92
N VAL A 110 -24.69 -7.30 10.86
CA VAL A 110 -25.94 -8.06 10.78
C VAL A 110 -25.63 -9.43 10.20
N GLY A 111 -26.12 -10.47 10.83
CA GLY A 111 -25.96 -11.84 10.38
C GLY A 111 -27.22 -12.66 10.62
N PHE A 112 -27.32 -13.77 9.92
CA PHE A 112 -28.38 -14.75 10.14
C PHE A 112 -27.85 -16.17 10.01
N SER A 113 -28.50 -17.07 10.73
CA SER A 113 -28.41 -18.52 10.54
C SER A 113 -29.80 -19.09 10.44
N TYR A 114 -30.08 -19.79 9.35
CA TYR A 114 -31.40 -20.33 9.04
C TYR A 114 -31.34 -21.83 8.73
N LEU A 115 -32.08 -22.63 9.50
CA LEU A 115 -32.27 -24.06 9.24
C LEU A 115 -33.27 -24.25 8.10
N VAL A 116 -32.75 -24.38 6.88
CA VAL A 116 -33.54 -24.54 5.65
C VAL A 116 -34.24 -25.90 5.63
N ALA A 117 -33.49 -26.96 5.93
CA ALA A 117 -33.98 -28.33 5.99
C ALA A 117 -33.18 -29.14 7.02
N LYS A 118 -33.56 -30.40 7.24
CA LYS A 118 -32.77 -31.30 8.09
C LYS A 118 -31.33 -31.36 7.56
N ASN A 119 -30.38 -31.03 8.42
CA ASN A 119 -28.94 -30.98 8.13
C ASN A 119 -28.51 -29.94 7.08
N LEU A 120 -29.36 -28.98 6.69
CA LEU A 120 -29.05 -27.90 5.76
C LEU A 120 -29.25 -26.55 6.44
N VAL A 121 -28.17 -25.79 6.60
CA VAL A 121 -28.18 -24.47 7.22
C VAL A 121 -27.69 -23.44 6.21
N ALA A 122 -28.47 -22.38 5.99
CA ALA A 122 -28.02 -21.18 5.31
C ALA A 122 -27.46 -20.20 6.34
N ARG A 123 -26.34 -19.54 6.02
CA ARG A 123 -25.77 -18.46 6.82
C ARG A 123 -25.43 -17.29 5.93
N GLY A 124 -25.61 -16.09 6.44
CA GLY A 124 -25.14 -14.91 5.77
C GLY A 124 -24.94 -13.78 6.76
N GLY A 125 -24.25 -12.75 6.31
CA GLY A 125 -24.05 -11.55 7.10
C GLY A 125 -23.31 -10.47 6.37
N PHE A 126 -23.35 -9.27 6.94
CA PHE A 126 -22.68 -8.08 6.50
C PHE A 126 -22.08 -7.37 7.73
N GLY A 127 -20.91 -6.77 7.57
CA GLY A 127 -20.30 -5.95 8.61
C GLY A 127 -19.37 -4.89 8.05
N VAL A 128 -19.28 -3.76 8.76
CA VAL A 128 -18.28 -2.73 8.52
C VAL A 128 -17.18 -2.83 9.57
N PHE A 129 -15.94 -2.70 9.14
CA PHE A 129 -14.76 -2.84 9.98
C PHE A 129 -13.79 -1.68 9.72
N PHE A 130 -13.30 -1.05 10.77
CA PHE A 130 -12.27 -0.01 10.67
C PHE A 130 -10.91 -0.64 10.99
N PRO A 131 -10.09 -1.01 9.99
CA PRO A 131 -8.74 -1.47 10.26
C PRO A 131 -7.98 -0.36 10.99
N THR A 132 -7.07 -0.76 11.88
CA THR A 132 -6.15 0.19 12.51
C THR A 132 -5.37 0.90 11.42
N SER A 133 -5.44 2.22 11.39
CA SER A 133 -4.57 3.02 10.51
C SER A 133 -3.15 2.89 11.05
N VAL A 134 -2.40 1.90 10.59
CA VAL A 134 -0.96 1.82 10.82
C VAL A 134 -0.36 3.06 10.17
N LEU A 135 0.27 3.88 10.98
CA LEU A 135 1.12 4.94 10.50
C LEU A 135 2.51 4.40 10.71
N GLY A 136 3.31 4.38 9.65
CA GLY A 136 4.75 4.20 9.80
C GLY A 136 5.34 5.31 10.65
N THR A 137 6.64 5.55 10.53
CA THR A 137 7.28 6.64 11.28
C THR A 137 6.70 7.99 10.84
N PRO A 138 6.08 8.76 11.75
CA PRO A 138 5.64 10.12 11.48
C PRO A 138 6.76 11.01 10.95
N SER A 139 6.41 11.94 10.06
CA SER A 139 7.36 12.94 9.57
C SER A 139 7.83 13.84 10.71
N ASN A 140 9.11 14.20 10.67
CA ASN A 140 9.77 15.05 11.65
C ASN A 140 10.68 16.09 10.96
N GLU A 141 10.28 16.54 9.76
CA GLU A 141 11.01 17.56 9.00
C GLU A 141 11.28 18.80 9.88
N GLY A 142 12.52 19.31 9.81
CA GLY A 142 13.02 20.35 10.70
C GLY A 142 13.67 19.81 11.97
N TYR A 143 13.19 18.70 12.56
CA TYR A 143 13.90 17.97 13.62
C TYR A 143 14.90 16.94 13.08
N THR A 144 14.78 16.62 11.80
CA THR A 144 15.77 15.91 11.00
C THR A 144 16.15 16.74 9.78
N SER A 145 17.34 16.48 9.24
CA SER A 145 17.84 17.16 8.05
C SER A 145 18.66 16.17 7.23
N VAL A 146 18.42 16.16 5.92
CA VAL A 146 19.24 15.44 4.94
C VAL A 146 19.98 16.50 4.13
N THR A 147 21.31 16.37 4.05
CA THR A 147 22.10 17.20 3.14
C THR A 147 22.23 16.42 1.84
N PRO A 148 21.62 16.86 0.72
CA PRO A 148 21.69 16.14 -0.54
C PRO A 148 23.11 16.25 -1.13
N PHE A 149 23.59 15.17 -1.76
CA PHE A 149 24.77 15.18 -2.61
C PHE A 149 24.33 15.03 -4.06
N ILE A 150 24.56 16.06 -4.88
CA ILE A 150 24.27 16.03 -6.31
C ILE A 150 25.46 15.37 -7.01
N SER A 151 25.39 14.06 -7.17
CA SER A 151 26.47 13.27 -7.80
C SER A 151 26.56 13.48 -9.31
N SER A 152 25.48 13.89 -9.96
CA SER A 152 25.38 14.06 -11.42
C SER A 152 24.24 15.03 -11.77
N LEU A 153 24.39 15.77 -12.87
CA LEU A 153 23.38 16.67 -13.44
C LEU A 153 22.70 16.10 -14.69
N ASP A 154 23.10 14.90 -15.11
CA ASP A 154 22.68 14.25 -16.36
C ASP A 154 22.26 12.79 -16.10
N ASN A 155 21.63 12.54 -14.94
CA ASN A 155 21.08 11.24 -14.55
C ASN A 155 22.14 10.12 -14.46
N GLY A 156 23.31 10.44 -13.93
CA GLY A 156 24.40 9.50 -13.66
C GLY A 156 25.33 9.22 -14.83
N LEU A 157 25.20 9.94 -15.95
CA LEU A 157 26.07 9.77 -17.12
C LEU A 157 27.46 10.42 -16.91
N SER A 158 27.50 11.56 -16.23
CA SER A 158 28.74 12.23 -15.83
C SER A 158 28.69 12.70 -14.37
N PRO A 159 29.81 12.61 -13.63
CA PRO A 159 29.87 13.10 -12.27
C PRO A 159 29.86 14.64 -12.25
N ALA A 160 28.87 15.23 -11.55
CA ALA A 160 28.77 16.67 -11.37
C ALA A 160 29.70 17.19 -10.27
N GLN A 161 29.96 16.36 -9.26
CA GLN A 161 30.90 16.63 -8.18
C GLN A 161 31.63 15.35 -7.78
N THR A 162 32.87 15.51 -7.35
CA THR A 162 33.67 14.45 -6.75
C THR A 162 33.36 14.33 -5.26
N LEU A 163 33.57 13.15 -4.67
CA LEU A 163 33.24 12.90 -3.25
C LEU A 163 34.01 13.80 -2.27
N ASN A 164 35.23 14.23 -2.64
CA ASN A 164 36.00 15.21 -1.87
C ASN A 164 35.44 16.65 -1.93
N ALA A 165 34.56 16.94 -2.89
CA ALA A 165 33.81 18.20 -2.99
C ALA A 165 32.36 18.07 -2.50
N ALA A 166 31.95 16.86 -2.09
CA ALA A 166 30.64 16.61 -1.50
C ALA A 166 30.45 17.47 -0.25
N PHE A 167 29.27 18.08 -0.12
CA PHE A 167 28.94 18.95 1.02
C PHE A 167 29.90 20.15 1.20
N SER A 168 30.59 20.59 0.14
CA SER A 168 31.46 21.77 0.16
C SER A 168 30.73 23.07 0.55
N GLN A 169 29.41 23.09 0.39
CA GLN A 169 28.52 24.17 0.84
C GLN A 169 28.06 24.02 2.31
N GLY A 170 28.64 23.05 3.04
CA GLY A 170 28.26 22.72 4.41
C GLY A 170 27.13 21.69 4.50
N ILE A 171 26.84 21.28 5.74
CA ILE A 171 25.73 20.39 6.08
C ILE A 171 24.51 21.25 6.39
N ARG A 172 23.33 20.83 5.92
CA ARG A 172 22.06 21.50 6.24
C ARG A 172 21.77 21.37 7.74
N PRO A 173 21.65 22.48 8.48
CA PRO A 173 21.41 22.42 9.93
C PRO A 173 20.01 21.89 10.25
N ILE A 174 19.88 21.28 11.43
CA ILE A 174 18.58 20.94 12.03
C ILE A 174 18.00 22.22 12.62
N THR A 175 16.85 22.66 12.14
CA THR A 175 16.23 23.95 12.49
C THR A 175 15.14 23.83 13.57
N GLY A 176 14.79 22.61 13.96
CA GLY A 176 13.65 22.34 14.84
C GLY A 176 12.35 22.84 14.19
N ASN A 177 11.57 23.59 14.97
CA ASN A 177 10.34 24.25 14.50
C ASN A 177 10.52 25.76 14.23
N SER A 178 11.74 26.27 14.23
CA SER A 178 12.00 27.73 14.13
C SER A 178 11.59 28.35 12.79
N LEU A 179 11.59 27.54 11.71
CA LEU A 179 11.18 27.99 10.37
C LEU A 179 9.67 27.82 10.12
N GLU A 180 8.95 27.09 10.98
CA GLU A 180 7.53 26.78 10.81
C GLU A 180 7.17 26.39 9.35
N GLY A 181 6.23 27.11 8.73
CA GLY A 181 5.78 26.83 7.37
C GLY A 181 6.80 27.13 6.26
N LEU A 182 7.94 27.76 6.59
CA LEU A 182 9.05 27.98 5.66
C LEU A 182 9.98 26.75 5.58
N THR A 183 9.78 25.72 6.41
CA THR A 183 10.53 24.46 6.31
C THR A 183 10.29 23.80 4.95
N SER A 184 11.36 23.25 4.37
CA SER A 184 11.36 22.50 3.10
C SER A 184 10.95 23.29 1.85
N LEU A 185 10.95 24.63 1.89
CA LEU A 185 10.72 25.45 0.70
C LEU A 185 11.72 25.11 -0.42
N GLY A 186 11.22 25.03 -1.64
CA GLY A 186 12.01 24.66 -2.79
C GLY A 186 12.53 23.24 -2.78
N GLN A 187 11.96 22.35 -1.97
CA GLN A 187 12.27 20.92 -1.92
C GLN A 187 10.98 20.11 -2.09
N SER A 188 11.10 18.78 -2.19
CA SER A 188 9.99 17.88 -1.90
C SER A 188 9.72 17.87 -0.39
N THR A 189 8.48 17.62 0.02
CA THR A 189 8.10 17.50 1.43
C THR A 189 6.99 16.46 1.55
N GLY A 190 6.98 15.67 2.61
CA GLY A 190 6.05 14.56 2.70
C GLY A 190 5.59 14.33 4.12
N SER A 191 4.29 14.38 4.34
CA SER A 191 3.71 13.99 5.63
C SER A 191 2.27 13.51 5.50
N VAL A 192 1.69 13.06 6.60
CA VAL A 192 0.26 12.82 6.64
C VAL A 192 -0.48 14.15 6.55
N VAL A 193 -1.59 14.16 5.80
CA VAL A 193 -2.49 15.31 5.77
C VAL A 193 -3.35 15.32 7.03
N TYR A 194 -3.46 16.48 7.66
CA TYR A 194 -4.20 16.64 8.92
C TYR A 194 -5.66 16.23 8.81
N GLN A 195 -6.30 16.61 7.71
CA GLN A 195 -7.69 16.26 7.41
C GLN A 195 -7.73 14.99 6.57
N ARG A 196 -8.02 13.85 7.22
CA ARG A 196 -8.08 12.55 6.55
C ARG A 196 -9.29 11.75 6.98
N ALA A 197 -9.85 10.98 6.06
CA ALA A 197 -10.96 10.09 6.35
C ALA A 197 -10.47 8.79 7.01
N SER A 198 -11.37 8.11 7.74
CA SER A 198 -11.05 6.77 8.26
C SER A 198 -11.23 5.71 7.17
N PRO A 199 -10.20 4.87 6.91
CA PRO A 199 -10.34 3.70 6.06
C PRO A 199 -11.32 2.71 6.70
N TYR A 200 -12.12 2.03 5.89
CA TYR A 200 -13.00 0.98 6.36
C TYR A 200 -13.19 -0.12 5.32
N VAL A 201 -13.64 -1.26 5.80
CA VAL A 201 -13.87 -2.45 4.99
C VAL A 201 -15.31 -2.92 5.20
N GLU A 202 -16.02 -3.11 4.11
CA GLU A 202 -17.34 -3.73 4.07
C GLU A 202 -17.13 -5.21 3.74
N GLN A 203 -17.59 -6.10 4.62
CA GLN A 203 -17.51 -7.54 4.40
C GLN A 203 -18.90 -8.13 4.37
N TRP A 204 -19.16 -9.03 3.42
CA TRP A 204 -20.37 -9.82 3.39
C TRP A 204 -20.09 -11.26 3.04
N MET A 205 -20.89 -12.16 3.59
CA MET A 205 -20.86 -13.57 3.23
C MET A 205 -22.27 -14.12 3.08
N PHE A 206 -22.40 -15.13 2.24
CA PHE A 206 -23.61 -15.93 2.12
C PHE A 206 -23.24 -17.35 1.72
N GLY A 207 -23.80 -18.35 2.38
CA GLY A 207 -23.47 -19.73 2.08
C GLY A 207 -24.39 -20.75 2.71
N PHE A 208 -24.19 -22.00 2.30
CA PHE A 208 -24.91 -23.16 2.76
C PHE A 208 -23.94 -24.17 3.36
N GLN A 209 -24.32 -24.76 4.48
CA GLN A 209 -23.68 -25.92 5.07
C GLN A 209 -24.65 -27.09 5.06
N TYR A 210 -24.25 -28.18 4.43
CA TYR A 210 -25.04 -29.41 4.32
C TYR A 210 -24.27 -30.60 4.90
N SER A 211 -24.92 -31.38 5.75
CA SER A 211 -24.37 -32.65 6.26
C SER A 211 -25.23 -33.83 5.82
N PRO A 212 -24.96 -34.41 4.63
CA PRO A 212 -25.76 -35.51 4.08
C PRO A 212 -25.69 -36.76 4.93
N THR A 213 -24.54 -37.03 5.54
CA THR A 213 -24.32 -38.16 6.44
C THR A 213 -23.61 -37.68 7.71
N ARG A 214 -23.53 -38.53 8.74
CA ARG A 214 -22.76 -38.23 9.97
C ARG A 214 -21.25 -38.06 9.76
N ARG A 215 -20.76 -38.33 8.54
CA ARG A 215 -19.35 -38.37 8.16
C ARG A 215 -18.99 -37.30 7.15
N ASP A 216 -19.99 -36.65 6.56
CA ASP A 216 -19.85 -35.75 5.44
C ASP A 216 -20.35 -34.36 5.81
N ALA A 217 -19.56 -33.35 5.47
CA ALA A 217 -19.97 -31.96 5.50
C ALA A 217 -19.52 -31.26 4.23
N VAL A 218 -20.46 -30.62 3.55
CA VAL A 218 -20.22 -29.75 2.40
C VAL A 218 -20.59 -28.34 2.79
N GLU A 219 -19.74 -27.39 2.47
CA GLU A 219 -19.96 -25.97 2.64
C GLU A 219 -19.67 -25.27 1.33
N VAL A 220 -20.60 -24.41 0.90
CA VAL A 220 -20.42 -23.55 -0.28
C VAL A 220 -20.76 -22.14 0.18
N SER A 221 -19.82 -21.22 0.04
CA SER A 221 -19.96 -19.85 0.50
C SER A 221 -19.42 -18.87 -0.52
N TYR A 222 -20.11 -17.76 -0.67
CA TYR A 222 -19.61 -16.57 -1.32
C TYR A 222 -19.16 -15.57 -0.25
N LEU A 223 -17.98 -14.98 -0.44
CA LEU A 223 -17.38 -13.97 0.40
C LEU A 223 -17.08 -12.74 -0.46
N GLY A 224 -17.56 -11.58 -0.04
CA GLY A 224 -17.18 -10.29 -0.60
C GLY A 224 -16.53 -9.41 0.46
N ASN A 225 -15.52 -8.67 0.03
CA ASN A 225 -14.74 -7.76 0.87
C ASN A 225 -14.41 -6.52 0.04
N HIS A 226 -14.91 -5.37 0.45
CA HIS A 226 -14.73 -4.10 -0.24
C HIS A 226 -14.04 -3.10 0.69
N GLY A 227 -12.80 -2.75 0.37
CA GLY A 227 -12.04 -1.72 1.07
C GLY A 227 -12.39 -0.36 0.49
N VAL A 228 -12.75 0.57 1.37
CA VAL A 228 -13.12 1.95 1.04
C VAL A 228 -12.21 2.91 1.77
N LYS A 229 -11.71 3.92 1.03
CA LYS A 229 -10.75 4.91 1.54
C LYS A 229 -9.50 4.24 2.13
N MET A 230 -9.07 3.15 1.50
CA MET A 230 -7.90 2.40 1.93
C MET A 230 -6.65 3.27 1.83
N VAL A 231 -5.73 3.11 2.77
CA VAL A 231 -4.47 3.83 2.76
C VAL A 231 -3.58 3.31 1.62
N THR A 232 -2.99 4.21 0.84
CA THR A 232 -1.97 3.85 -0.16
C THR A 232 -0.58 3.83 0.47
N GLY A 233 0.24 2.86 0.10
CA GLY A 233 1.63 2.73 0.58
C GLY A 233 2.57 3.81 0.06
N ASN A 234 2.43 4.20 -1.21
CA ASN A 234 3.30 5.20 -1.86
C ASN A 234 2.82 6.65 -1.63
N GLY A 235 1.72 6.83 -0.89
CA GLY A 235 1.11 8.14 -0.66
C GLY A 235 0.45 8.72 -1.92
N VAL A 236 0.07 9.99 -1.86
CA VAL A 236 -0.34 10.75 -3.05
C VAL A 236 0.45 12.03 -3.18
N ASN A 237 0.85 12.38 -4.39
CA ASN A 237 1.48 13.67 -4.64
C ASN A 237 0.40 14.74 -4.83
N LEU A 238 0.30 15.62 -3.84
CA LEU A 238 -0.63 16.75 -3.84
C LEU A 238 -0.17 17.87 -4.77
N ASN A 239 1.09 17.87 -5.20
CA ASN A 239 1.66 18.88 -6.10
C ASN A 239 1.75 18.42 -7.56
N GLN A 240 1.06 17.35 -7.96
CA GLN A 240 1.06 16.90 -9.35
C GLN A 240 0.49 17.98 -10.28
N LEU A 241 1.17 18.22 -11.41
CA LEU A 241 0.69 19.12 -12.45
C LEU A 241 -0.70 18.68 -12.92
N ASN A 242 -1.67 19.59 -12.92
CA ASN A 242 -3.01 19.26 -13.36
C ASN A 242 -3.01 18.82 -14.83
N PRO A 243 -3.56 17.64 -15.19
CA PRO A 243 -3.53 17.11 -16.56
C PRO A 243 -4.08 18.05 -17.63
N LYS A 244 -4.93 19.02 -17.26
CA LYS A 244 -5.43 20.05 -18.20
C LYS A 244 -4.31 20.85 -18.88
N TYR A 245 -3.18 21.04 -18.20
CA TYR A 245 -2.04 21.80 -18.71
C TYR A 245 -1.17 21.00 -19.68
N LEU A 246 -1.34 19.67 -19.78
CA LEU A 246 -0.61 18.85 -20.75
C LEU A 246 -0.93 19.25 -22.19
N SER A 247 -2.10 19.85 -22.43
CA SER A 247 -2.51 20.40 -23.73
C SER A 247 -1.63 21.57 -24.22
N LEU A 248 -0.89 22.23 -23.32
CA LEU A 248 0.07 23.29 -23.68
C LEU A 248 1.30 22.75 -24.43
N GLY A 249 1.58 21.45 -24.28
CA GLY A 249 2.74 20.79 -24.88
C GLY A 249 4.05 21.03 -24.11
N THR A 250 4.99 20.10 -24.30
CA THR A 250 6.29 20.06 -23.62
C THR A 250 7.08 21.36 -23.73
N ALA A 251 7.13 21.95 -24.93
CA ALA A 251 7.89 23.16 -25.18
C ALA A 251 7.39 24.34 -24.34
N ALA A 252 6.08 24.51 -24.22
CA ALA A 252 5.50 25.59 -23.41
C ALA A 252 5.70 25.34 -21.91
N LEU A 253 5.55 24.09 -21.45
CA LEU A 253 5.71 23.71 -20.05
C LEU A 253 7.16 23.86 -19.54
N LEU A 254 8.14 23.59 -20.40
CA LEU A 254 9.56 23.70 -20.07
C LEU A 254 10.15 25.08 -20.37
N ASN A 255 9.38 25.98 -20.99
CA ASN A 255 9.86 27.32 -21.31
C ASN A 255 10.22 28.08 -20.02
N PRO A 256 11.43 28.67 -19.90
CA PRO A 256 11.79 29.47 -18.75
C PRO A 256 10.91 30.71 -18.62
N VAL A 257 10.37 30.96 -17.42
CA VAL A 257 9.59 32.14 -17.05
C VAL A 257 10.21 32.83 -15.84
N SER A 258 9.83 34.09 -15.57
CA SER A 258 10.35 34.81 -14.40
C SER A 258 9.90 34.14 -13.11
N ASN A 259 10.85 33.89 -12.20
CA ASN A 259 10.57 33.28 -10.92
C ASN A 259 10.05 34.33 -9.91
N PRO A 260 8.77 34.24 -9.45
CA PRO A 260 8.24 35.16 -8.45
C PRO A 260 8.95 35.04 -7.08
N PHE A 261 9.63 33.93 -6.81
CA PHE A 261 10.36 33.68 -5.57
C PHE A 261 11.81 34.19 -5.59
N ALA A 262 12.28 34.75 -6.71
CA ALA A 262 13.69 35.14 -6.88
C ALA A 262 14.18 36.16 -5.83
N SER A 263 13.31 37.04 -5.34
CA SER A 263 13.64 38.00 -4.26
C SER A 263 13.89 37.33 -2.90
N GLN A 264 13.50 36.07 -2.74
CA GLN A 264 13.63 35.25 -1.54
C GLN A 264 14.53 34.02 -1.79
N SER A 265 15.45 34.07 -2.75
CA SER A 265 16.28 32.93 -3.18
C SER A 265 17.01 32.21 -2.04
N ALA A 266 17.38 32.92 -0.97
CA ALA A 266 17.99 32.32 0.22
C ALA A 266 17.06 31.30 0.93
N ALA A 267 15.74 31.52 0.91
CA ALA A 267 14.76 30.59 1.47
C ALA A 267 14.60 29.31 0.62
N PHE A 268 15.03 29.34 -0.64
CA PHE A 268 14.95 28.24 -1.60
C PHE A 268 16.32 27.61 -1.90
N ALA A 269 17.36 27.96 -1.14
CA ALA A 269 18.75 27.62 -1.46
C ALA A 269 18.95 26.11 -1.73
N GLY A 270 19.52 25.79 -2.91
CA GLY A 270 19.74 24.42 -3.35
C GLY A 270 18.45 23.72 -3.78
N SER A 271 17.52 24.47 -4.41
CA SER A 271 16.28 23.91 -4.93
C SER A 271 16.55 23.06 -6.18
N PRO A 272 16.15 21.77 -6.21
CA PRO A 272 16.32 20.95 -7.41
C PRO A 272 15.38 21.35 -8.57
N CYS A 273 14.39 22.21 -8.32
CA CYS A 273 13.48 22.75 -9.35
C CYS A 273 13.74 24.24 -9.64
N SER A 274 14.96 24.72 -9.35
CA SER A 274 15.43 26.07 -9.70
C SER A 274 14.68 27.23 -9.04
N LEU A 275 13.98 27.00 -7.93
CA LEU A 275 13.27 28.07 -7.21
C LEU A 275 14.22 29.10 -6.54
N ASP A 276 15.51 28.82 -6.48
CA ASP A 276 16.57 29.75 -6.09
C ASP A 276 17.17 30.54 -7.27
N GLN A 277 16.73 30.29 -8.50
CA GLN A 277 17.21 30.97 -9.72
C GLN A 277 16.27 32.09 -10.18
N PRO A 278 16.73 33.07 -10.99
CA PRO A 278 15.89 34.13 -11.54
C PRO A 278 14.74 33.64 -12.44
N ASN A 279 14.89 32.44 -13.01
CA ASN A 279 13.93 31.83 -13.91
C ASN A 279 13.65 30.39 -13.51
N VAL A 280 12.40 29.97 -13.70
CA VAL A 280 11.94 28.60 -13.49
C VAL A 280 11.19 28.10 -14.72
N PRO A 281 11.11 26.79 -14.98
CA PRO A 281 10.21 26.25 -15.98
C PRO A 281 8.76 26.66 -15.72
N ALA A 282 7.99 26.96 -16.78
CA ALA A 282 6.60 27.40 -16.63
C ALA A 282 5.73 26.43 -15.83
N PHE A 283 5.93 25.10 -15.98
CA PHE A 283 5.15 24.11 -15.26
C PHE A 283 5.26 24.25 -13.72
N GLN A 284 6.42 24.68 -13.20
CA GLN A 284 6.66 24.82 -11.76
C GLN A 284 5.69 25.81 -11.13
N LEU A 285 5.34 26.88 -11.86
CA LEU A 285 4.38 27.89 -11.41
C LEU A 285 2.91 27.48 -11.63
N LEU A 286 2.67 26.42 -12.40
CA LEU A 286 1.33 25.86 -12.63
C LEU A 286 0.97 24.74 -11.64
N LEU A 287 1.91 24.31 -10.81
CA LEU A 287 1.66 23.34 -9.75
C LEU A 287 0.73 23.95 -8.67
N PRO A 288 -0.08 23.12 -7.97
CA PRO A 288 -0.94 23.61 -6.89
C PRO A 288 -0.20 24.35 -5.77
N MET A 289 1.05 23.95 -5.50
CA MET A 289 1.91 24.49 -4.46
C MET A 289 3.29 24.79 -5.06
N PRO A 290 3.40 25.87 -5.86
CA PRO A 290 4.58 26.16 -6.67
C PRO A 290 5.82 26.55 -5.85
N GLN A 291 5.67 26.79 -4.54
CA GLN A 291 6.75 27.03 -3.59
C GLN A 291 7.49 25.75 -3.15
N TYR A 292 6.98 24.57 -3.53
CA TYR A 292 7.65 23.29 -3.33
C TYR A 292 7.99 22.68 -4.69
N CYS A 293 9.04 21.87 -4.74
CA CYS A 293 9.30 21.06 -5.92
C CYS A 293 8.29 19.91 -6.00
N ASP A 294 8.39 19.10 -7.05
CA ASP A 294 7.63 17.87 -7.13
C ASP A 294 7.83 16.98 -5.89
N GLY A 295 6.80 16.22 -5.50
CA GLY A 295 6.83 15.30 -4.36
C GLY A 295 6.27 15.88 -3.06
N VAL A 296 5.28 16.78 -3.12
CA VAL A 296 4.50 17.15 -1.92
C VAL A 296 3.55 16.01 -1.58
N GLY A 297 4.04 15.05 -0.81
CA GLY A 297 3.36 13.78 -0.55
C GLY A 297 2.40 13.83 0.64
N SER A 298 1.21 13.29 0.47
CA SER A 298 0.40 12.78 1.58
C SER A 298 0.72 11.30 1.81
N SER A 299 1.56 10.98 2.78
CA SER A 299 1.83 9.58 3.17
C SER A 299 0.56 8.92 3.72
N PHE A 300 0.37 7.62 3.45
CA PHE A 300 -0.77 6.83 3.95
C PHE A 300 -2.14 7.50 3.68
N ALA A 301 -2.28 8.11 2.50
CA ALA A 301 -3.50 8.81 2.10
C ALA A 301 -4.67 7.80 1.95
N PRO A 302 -5.81 8.01 2.63
CA PRO A 302 -6.95 7.10 2.60
C PRO A 302 -7.82 7.33 1.36
N VAL A 303 -7.26 7.09 0.17
CA VAL A 303 -7.89 7.36 -1.15
C VAL A 303 -8.17 6.09 -1.96
N GLY A 304 -7.68 4.95 -1.49
CA GLY A 304 -7.76 3.66 -2.18
C GLY A 304 -9.13 3.00 -2.14
N SER A 305 -9.36 2.14 -3.13
CA SER A 305 -10.48 1.20 -3.21
C SER A 305 -9.98 -0.18 -3.58
N SER A 306 -10.47 -1.20 -2.89
CA SER A 306 -10.19 -2.60 -3.21
C SER A 306 -11.48 -3.42 -3.16
N SER A 307 -11.57 -4.46 -3.97
CA SER A 307 -12.67 -5.42 -3.94
C SER A 307 -12.14 -6.83 -4.13
N TYR A 308 -12.47 -7.70 -3.19
CA TYR A 308 -12.21 -9.13 -3.26
C TYR A 308 -13.53 -9.88 -3.24
N ASN A 309 -13.71 -10.79 -4.19
CA ASN A 309 -14.87 -11.66 -4.30
C ASN A 309 -14.39 -13.09 -4.41
N ALA A 310 -14.95 -14.00 -3.62
CA ALA A 310 -14.59 -15.41 -3.67
C ALA A 310 -15.79 -16.34 -3.52
N LEU A 311 -15.80 -17.40 -4.30
CA LEU A 311 -16.56 -18.61 -4.06
C LEU A 311 -15.64 -19.63 -3.38
N GLN A 312 -16.00 -20.06 -2.18
CA GLN A 312 -15.28 -21.07 -1.42
C GLN A 312 -16.15 -22.30 -1.23
N THR A 313 -15.62 -23.45 -1.61
CA THR A 313 -16.23 -24.76 -1.42
C THR A 313 -15.34 -25.58 -0.52
N ARG A 314 -15.90 -26.12 0.57
CA ARG A 314 -15.21 -27.00 1.49
C ARG A 314 -15.96 -28.32 1.62
N TYR A 315 -15.24 -29.41 1.49
CA TYR A 315 -15.73 -30.76 1.74
C TYR A 315 -14.91 -31.42 2.84
N THR A 316 -15.57 -31.96 3.85
CA THR A 316 -14.96 -32.75 4.92
C THR A 316 -15.57 -34.13 4.96
N HIS A 317 -14.72 -35.15 4.94
CA HIS A 317 -15.08 -36.56 5.07
C HIS A 317 -14.35 -37.19 6.26
N ARG A 318 -15.08 -37.86 7.15
CA ARG A 318 -14.54 -38.57 8.32
C ARG A 318 -15.08 -40.01 8.39
N VAL A 319 -14.27 -40.99 7.99
CA VAL A 319 -14.71 -42.40 7.93
C VAL A 319 -14.41 -43.15 9.22
N SER A 320 -15.22 -44.17 9.51
CA SER A 320 -15.02 -45.14 10.60
C SER A 320 -13.77 -46.04 10.46
N ASN A 321 -13.06 -45.98 9.33
CA ASN A 321 -11.80 -46.72 9.10
C ASN A 321 -10.57 -45.81 9.20
N GLY A 322 -10.73 -44.61 9.78
CA GLY A 322 -9.64 -43.70 10.11
C GLY A 322 -9.26 -42.67 9.03
N LEU A 323 -9.78 -42.80 7.79
CA LEU A 323 -9.56 -41.79 6.76
C LEU A 323 -10.28 -40.48 7.12
N THR A 324 -9.51 -39.41 7.21
CA THR A 324 -10.01 -38.03 7.28
C THR A 324 -9.52 -37.27 6.05
N VAL A 325 -10.44 -36.67 5.30
CA VAL A 325 -10.14 -35.83 4.13
C VAL A 325 -10.80 -34.49 4.30
N MET A 326 -10.07 -33.43 3.98
CA MET A 326 -10.60 -32.08 3.82
C MET A 326 -10.12 -31.53 2.48
N ALA A 327 -11.05 -31.17 1.61
CA ALA A 327 -10.76 -30.52 0.34
C ALA A 327 -11.38 -29.12 0.35
N THR A 328 -10.59 -28.11 0.04
CA THR A 328 -11.05 -26.73 -0.10
C THR A 328 -10.71 -26.21 -1.48
N TYR A 329 -11.69 -25.65 -2.16
CA TYR A 329 -11.53 -24.96 -3.42
C TYR A 329 -11.95 -23.51 -3.26
N THR A 330 -11.12 -22.59 -3.73
CA THR A 330 -11.39 -21.15 -3.77
C THR A 330 -11.28 -20.69 -5.21
N PHE A 331 -12.36 -20.09 -5.71
CA PHE A 331 -12.36 -19.26 -6.91
C PHE A 331 -12.50 -17.80 -6.48
N ALA A 332 -11.50 -16.97 -6.74
CA ALA A 332 -11.45 -15.60 -6.25
C ALA A 332 -11.08 -14.59 -7.33
N LYS A 333 -11.39 -13.33 -7.06
CA LYS A 333 -10.89 -12.20 -7.84
C LYS A 333 -10.70 -10.99 -6.94
N SER A 334 -9.48 -10.48 -6.92
CA SER A 334 -9.06 -9.28 -6.22
C SER A 334 -8.79 -8.16 -7.23
N LEU A 335 -9.38 -7.00 -6.99
CA LEU A 335 -9.14 -5.77 -7.75
C LEU A 335 -8.76 -4.65 -6.79
N SER A 336 -7.82 -3.80 -7.18
CA SER A 336 -7.43 -2.61 -6.42
C SER A 336 -7.04 -1.49 -7.38
N ASN A 337 -7.10 -0.25 -6.91
CA ASN A 337 -6.60 0.92 -7.65
C ASN A 337 -5.39 1.58 -7.00
N VAL A 338 -4.97 1.09 -5.83
CA VAL A 338 -3.77 1.49 -5.12
C VAL A 338 -3.16 0.26 -4.48
N SER A 339 -1.86 0.30 -4.23
CA SER A 339 -1.19 -0.65 -3.35
C SER A 339 -1.31 -0.24 -1.88
N GLY A 340 -1.37 -1.22 -0.98
CA GLY A 340 -1.36 -1.00 0.46
C GLY A 340 0.02 -0.61 1.01
N PRO A 341 0.14 -0.30 2.32
CA PRO A 341 1.40 0.04 2.98
C PRO A 341 2.52 -0.98 2.83
N GLU A 342 2.18 -2.24 2.63
CA GLU A 342 3.10 -3.37 2.48
C GLU A 342 3.58 -3.59 1.04
N ASP A 343 3.35 -2.62 0.14
CA ASP A 343 3.77 -2.68 -1.27
C ASP A 343 5.27 -2.93 -1.46
N TRP A 344 6.09 -2.49 -0.51
CA TRP A 344 7.54 -2.72 -0.49
C TRP A 344 7.91 -4.21 -0.47
N ALA A 345 7.01 -5.09 -0.02
CA ALA A 345 7.22 -6.53 0.01
C ALA A 345 6.80 -7.23 -1.29
N LEU A 346 6.22 -6.50 -2.24
CA LEU A 346 5.73 -7.02 -3.50
C LEU A 346 6.81 -6.92 -4.58
N LEU A 347 6.83 -7.91 -5.48
CA LEU A 347 7.79 -7.95 -6.59
C LEU A 347 7.59 -6.79 -7.58
N THR A 348 6.35 -6.29 -7.70
CA THR A 348 6.01 -5.19 -8.60
C THR A 348 5.01 -4.25 -7.92
N PRO A 349 5.48 -3.19 -7.26
CA PRO A 349 4.61 -2.25 -6.57
C PRO A 349 3.68 -1.50 -7.53
N ALA A 350 2.45 -1.22 -7.10
CA ALA A 350 1.51 -0.47 -7.92
C ALA A 350 1.90 1.03 -7.95
N VAL A 351 2.03 1.58 -9.16
CA VAL A 351 2.30 3.02 -9.33
C VAL A 351 1.05 3.74 -9.80
N ILE A 352 0.71 4.81 -9.08
CA ILE A 352 -0.36 5.73 -9.46
C ILE A 352 0.23 6.74 -10.45
N ARG A 353 -0.37 6.85 -11.64
CA ARG A 353 0.12 7.76 -12.69
C ARG A 353 -0.57 9.12 -12.62
N ASN A 354 -1.85 9.12 -12.28
CA ASN A 354 -2.66 10.32 -12.20
C ASN A 354 -3.48 10.36 -10.90
N TYR A 355 -3.07 11.20 -9.95
CA TYR A 355 -3.79 11.38 -8.70
C TYR A 355 -5.15 12.07 -8.89
N TYR A 356 -5.39 12.72 -10.04
CA TYR A 356 -6.70 13.27 -10.40
C TYR A 356 -7.66 12.21 -10.96
N ASP A 357 -7.19 11.02 -11.33
CA ASP A 357 -8.00 9.91 -11.82
C ASP A 357 -7.51 8.55 -11.30
N LEU A 358 -7.79 8.28 -10.02
CA LEU A 358 -7.49 6.99 -9.41
C LEU A 358 -8.36 5.84 -9.95
N ALA A 359 -9.43 6.12 -10.70
CA ALA A 359 -10.26 5.06 -11.27
C ALA A 359 -9.54 4.38 -12.44
N ALA A 360 -8.72 5.12 -13.19
CA ALA A 360 -7.86 4.59 -14.26
C ALA A 360 -6.81 3.59 -13.77
N GLU A 361 -6.49 3.61 -12.47
CA GLU A 361 -5.54 2.66 -11.85
C GLU A 361 -6.21 1.36 -11.39
N ARG A 362 -7.52 1.18 -11.55
CA ARG A 362 -8.19 -0.06 -11.13
C ARG A 362 -7.76 -1.24 -11.99
N SER A 363 -7.02 -2.18 -11.41
CA SER A 363 -6.59 -3.42 -12.05
C SER A 363 -6.80 -4.63 -11.16
N VAL A 364 -6.42 -5.81 -11.68
CA VAL A 364 -6.24 -6.99 -10.83
C VAL A 364 -5.19 -6.65 -9.77
N ASP A 365 -5.39 -7.11 -8.54
CA ASP A 365 -4.40 -6.90 -7.49
C ASP A 365 -3.17 -7.78 -7.75
N SER A 366 -1.97 -7.30 -7.42
CA SER A 366 -0.73 -8.07 -7.62
C SER A 366 -0.68 -9.38 -6.83
N ASN A 367 -1.50 -9.55 -5.81
CA ASN A 367 -1.61 -10.78 -5.02
C ASN A 367 -2.85 -11.63 -5.37
N ASP A 368 -3.54 -11.33 -6.48
CA ASP A 368 -4.67 -12.10 -6.93
C ASP A 368 -4.26 -13.54 -7.26
N ILE A 369 -5.00 -14.51 -6.73
CA ILE A 369 -4.84 -15.93 -7.03
C ILE A 369 -6.23 -16.44 -7.41
N PRO A 370 -6.56 -16.53 -8.71
CA PRO A 370 -7.93 -16.81 -9.12
C PRO A 370 -8.42 -18.19 -8.69
N HIS A 371 -7.57 -19.21 -8.78
CA HIS A 371 -7.90 -20.57 -8.40
C HIS A 371 -6.92 -21.12 -7.37
N SER A 372 -7.46 -21.66 -6.27
CA SER A 372 -6.67 -22.40 -5.29
C SER A 372 -7.40 -23.65 -4.80
N VAL A 373 -6.70 -24.79 -4.81
CA VAL A 373 -7.15 -26.06 -4.22
C VAL A 373 -6.18 -26.45 -3.11
N VAL A 374 -6.71 -26.73 -1.93
CA VAL A 374 -5.96 -27.32 -0.82
C VAL A 374 -6.63 -28.64 -0.43
N LEU A 375 -5.87 -29.73 -0.55
CA LEU A 375 -6.28 -31.07 -0.16
C LEU A 375 -5.46 -31.53 1.04
N SER A 376 -6.12 -31.80 2.16
CA SER A 376 -5.52 -32.36 3.37
C SER A 376 -6.10 -33.74 3.63
N TYR A 377 -5.25 -34.73 3.88
CA TYR A 377 -5.68 -36.08 4.19
C TYR A 377 -4.81 -36.72 5.27
N ILE A 378 -5.44 -37.54 6.11
CA ILE A 378 -4.79 -38.41 7.09
C ILE A 378 -5.44 -39.78 6.96
N TYR A 379 -4.64 -40.79 6.68
CA TYR A 379 -5.08 -42.17 6.54
C TYR A 379 -4.19 -43.09 7.38
N PRO A 380 -4.68 -43.60 8.52
CA PRO A 380 -4.00 -44.68 9.21
C PRO A 380 -4.06 -45.92 8.32
N LEU A 381 -2.89 -46.44 7.94
CA LEU A 381 -2.81 -47.65 7.15
C LEU A 381 -3.41 -48.79 7.97
N PRO A 382 -4.18 -49.69 7.33
CA PRO A 382 -4.83 -50.79 8.06
C PRO A 382 -3.83 -51.94 8.31
N VAL A 383 -2.64 -51.62 8.81
CA VAL A 383 -1.53 -52.54 9.12
C VAL A 383 -1.28 -52.54 10.63
N GLY A 384 -1.22 -53.73 11.21
CA GLY A 384 -0.95 -53.95 12.62
C GLY A 384 -1.89 -54.99 13.24
N ARG A 385 -1.62 -55.33 14.50
CA ARG A 385 -2.36 -56.32 15.26
C ARG A 385 -3.83 -55.91 15.38
N GLY A 386 -4.74 -56.82 15.04
CA GLY A 386 -6.18 -56.54 14.97
C GLY A 386 -6.64 -55.63 13.82
N LYS A 387 -5.78 -55.32 12.85
CA LYS A 387 -6.13 -54.58 11.62
C LYS A 387 -6.25 -55.53 10.42
N LYS A 388 -6.65 -54.98 9.26
CA LYS A 388 -6.91 -55.75 8.03
C LYS A 388 -5.67 -56.51 7.54
N PHE A 389 -4.50 -55.89 7.62
CA PHE A 389 -3.21 -56.48 7.27
C PHE A 389 -2.39 -56.67 8.55
N GLY A 390 -1.89 -57.88 8.79
CA GLY A 390 -1.12 -58.17 9.99
C GLY A 390 -1.96 -58.39 11.26
N SER A 391 -3.21 -58.83 11.11
CA SER A 391 -4.13 -59.10 12.24
C SER A 391 -3.50 -60.00 13.33
N SER A 392 -2.64 -60.93 12.94
CA SER A 392 -1.95 -61.91 13.77
C SER A 392 -0.51 -61.53 14.17
N PHE A 393 -0.07 -60.29 13.91
CA PHE A 393 1.29 -59.85 14.26
C PHE A 393 1.58 -60.09 15.76
N ASN A 394 2.75 -60.67 16.02
CA ASN A 394 3.30 -60.73 17.37
C ASN A 394 3.77 -59.33 17.80
N LYS A 395 3.96 -59.12 19.11
CA LYS A 395 4.28 -57.78 19.64
C LYS A 395 5.50 -57.12 18.98
N PRO A 396 6.61 -57.84 18.70
CA PRO A 396 7.76 -57.23 18.02
C PRO A 396 7.48 -56.81 16.57
N VAL A 397 6.75 -57.63 15.80
CA VAL A 397 6.41 -57.29 14.40
C VAL A 397 5.40 -56.15 14.34
N ASP A 398 4.42 -56.12 15.25
CA ASP A 398 3.45 -55.02 15.35
C ASP A 398 4.11 -53.70 15.77
N ALA A 399 5.11 -53.75 16.66
CA ALA A 399 5.87 -52.55 17.04
C ALA A 399 6.65 -51.94 15.87
N LEU A 400 7.06 -52.75 14.88
CA LEU A 400 7.81 -52.29 13.72
C LEU A 400 6.91 -51.93 12.53
N LEU A 401 5.90 -52.76 12.26
CA LEU A 401 5.09 -52.69 11.03
C LEU A 401 3.65 -52.21 11.28
N GLY A 402 3.23 -52.06 12.54
CA GLY A 402 1.89 -51.62 12.91
C GLY A 402 1.77 -50.10 13.12
N GLY A 403 0.55 -49.58 13.02
CA GLY A 403 0.25 -48.19 13.42
C GLY A 403 0.70 -47.10 12.45
N TRP A 404 1.24 -47.46 11.29
CA TRP A 404 1.64 -46.52 10.26
C TRP A 404 0.47 -45.65 9.79
N GLN A 405 0.72 -44.37 9.58
CA GLN A 405 -0.22 -43.43 8.99
C GLN A 405 0.44 -42.66 7.85
N VAL A 406 -0.37 -42.33 6.84
CA VAL A 406 0.02 -41.44 5.75
C VAL A 406 -0.78 -40.15 5.89
N SER A 407 -0.07 -39.02 5.92
CA SER A 407 -0.70 -37.70 5.93
C SER A 407 -0.05 -36.80 4.88
N GLY A 408 -0.84 -35.93 4.27
CA GLY A 408 -0.35 -34.99 3.28
C GLY A 408 -1.21 -33.74 3.16
N ILE A 409 -0.57 -32.67 2.70
CA ILE A 409 -1.22 -31.44 2.27
C ILE A 409 -0.73 -31.16 0.85
N SER A 410 -1.64 -31.08 -0.11
CA SER A 410 -1.33 -30.72 -1.49
C SER A 410 -2.01 -29.40 -1.82
N THR A 411 -1.23 -28.43 -2.32
CA THR A 411 -1.71 -27.11 -2.69
C THR A 411 -1.48 -26.88 -4.18
N PHE A 412 -2.54 -26.54 -4.89
CA PHE A 412 -2.50 -26.16 -6.31
C PHE A 412 -3.03 -24.75 -6.42
N LYS A 413 -2.29 -23.86 -7.08
CA LYS A 413 -2.60 -22.44 -7.22
C LYS A 413 -2.23 -21.97 -8.62
N GLU A 414 -3.03 -21.05 -9.16
CA GLU A 414 -2.58 -20.25 -10.31
C GLU A 414 -1.47 -19.26 -9.90
N GLY A 415 -0.76 -18.76 -10.91
CA GLY A 415 0.26 -17.73 -10.73
C GLY A 415 -0.32 -16.38 -10.35
N VAL A 416 0.55 -15.51 -9.85
CA VAL A 416 0.19 -14.12 -9.53
C VAL A 416 0.29 -13.23 -10.79
N PRO A 417 -0.51 -12.15 -10.87
CA PRO A 417 -0.40 -11.15 -11.93
C PRO A 417 1.00 -10.52 -12.02
N LEU A 418 1.37 -10.08 -13.21
CA LEU A 418 2.61 -9.32 -13.46
C LEU A 418 2.30 -7.86 -13.77
N ALA A 419 3.12 -6.94 -13.26
CA ALA A 419 3.17 -5.56 -13.73
C ALA A 419 4.25 -5.41 -14.81
N ILE A 420 3.94 -4.63 -15.84
CA ILE A 420 4.91 -4.25 -16.88
C ILE A 420 5.12 -2.74 -16.77
N VAL A 421 6.34 -2.35 -16.42
CA VAL A 421 6.73 -0.97 -16.16
C VAL A 421 7.70 -0.48 -17.22
N SER A 422 7.68 0.83 -17.49
CA SER A 422 8.71 1.51 -18.28
C SER A 422 9.70 2.18 -17.33
N ASN A 423 10.98 2.22 -17.72
CA ASN A 423 12.02 2.99 -17.03
C ASN A 423 12.16 4.42 -17.60
N SER A 424 11.32 4.81 -18.55
CA SER A 424 11.30 6.15 -19.14
C SER A 424 10.04 6.89 -18.70
N ASP A 425 10.18 8.15 -18.29
CA ASP A 425 9.06 9.04 -17.93
C ASP A 425 8.88 10.16 -18.98
N PRO A 426 8.27 9.88 -20.14
CA PRO A 426 7.94 10.92 -21.11
C PRO A 426 6.70 11.78 -20.72
N SER A 427 6.04 11.58 -19.57
CA SER A 427 4.68 12.10 -19.30
C SER A 427 4.71 13.58 -18.98
N LEU A 428 5.83 14.07 -18.45
CA LEU A 428 5.94 15.46 -17.98
C LEU A 428 4.80 15.80 -17.01
N THR A 429 4.28 14.79 -16.30
CA THR A 429 3.25 14.99 -15.27
C THR A 429 3.86 15.40 -13.95
N PHE A 430 5.19 15.29 -13.84
CA PHE A 430 6.02 15.72 -12.72
C PHE A 430 5.36 15.26 -11.42
N GLY A 431 5.19 13.93 -11.27
CA GLY A 431 4.52 13.36 -10.10
C GLY A 431 4.13 11.87 -10.13
N GLY A 432 4.31 11.10 -11.21
CA GLY A 432 3.99 9.66 -11.21
C GLY A 432 4.75 8.88 -12.29
N ASN A 433 5.10 7.61 -12.01
CA ASN A 433 5.64 6.73 -13.05
C ASN A 433 4.54 6.41 -14.07
N GLN A 434 4.90 6.02 -15.28
CA GLN A 434 3.93 5.64 -16.31
C GLN A 434 3.79 4.14 -16.47
N HIS A 435 2.61 3.74 -16.95
CA HIS A 435 2.42 2.41 -17.50
C HIS A 435 2.84 2.41 -18.95
N VAL A 436 3.33 1.27 -19.43
CA VAL A 436 3.61 1.05 -20.86
C VAL A 436 2.33 1.18 -21.70
N ASP A 437 2.48 1.37 -23.02
CA ASP A 437 1.39 1.19 -23.97
C ASP A 437 1.29 -0.26 -24.42
N VAL A 438 0.09 -0.80 -24.51
CA VAL A 438 -0.19 -2.08 -25.14
C VAL A 438 -0.50 -1.84 -26.61
N ILE A 439 0.47 -2.20 -27.45
CA ILE A 439 0.48 -1.98 -28.90
C ILE A 439 0.27 -3.27 -29.70
N GLY A 440 0.13 -4.40 -29.00
CA GLY A 440 -0.09 -5.72 -29.59
C GLY A 440 -0.74 -6.69 -28.61
N ASN A 441 -0.77 -7.99 -28.95
CA ASN A 441 -1.30 -9.03 -28.08
C ASN A 441 -0.18 -9.60 -27.17
N PRO A 442 -0.24 -9.41 -25.84
CA PRO A 442 0.77 -9.96 -24.93
C PRO A 442 0.82 -11.49 -24.91
N ASN A 443 -0.27 -12.16 -25.29
CA ASN A 443 -0.37 -13.63 -25.30
C ASN A 443 0.04 -14.24 -26.64
N SER A 444 0.44 -13.45 -27.63
CA SER A 444 0.88 -13.96 -28.94
C SER A 444 2.33 -14.47 -28.86
N VAL A 445 2.53 -15.62 -28.23
CA VAL A 445 3.81 -16.31 -28.12
C VAL A 445 3.71 -17.64 -28.86
N THR A 446 4.63 -17.89 -29.80
CA THR A 446 4.64 -19.11 -30.62
C THR A 446 5.12 -20.35 -29.86
N LYS A 447 5.90 -20.17 -28.77
CA LYS A 447 6.26 -21.24 -27.82
C LYS A 447 6.36 -20.65 -26.42
N LYS A 448 5.57 -21.18 -25.47
CA LYS A 448 5.75 -20.90 -24.04
C LYS A 448 6.91 -21.74 -23.52
N GLY A 449 7.93 -21.09 -22.97
CA GLY A 449 9.09 -21.75 -22.36
C GLY A 449 9.64 -20.90 -21.23
N PHE A 450 10.63 -21.42 -20.50
CA PHE A 450 11.21 -20.75 -19.32
C PHE A 450 11.60 -19.29 -19.56
N GLN A 451 12.07 -18.95 -20.76
CA GLN A 451 12.55 -17.62 -21.12
C GLN A 451 11.48 -16.67 -21.69
N GLN A 452 10.32 -17.18 -22.14
CA GLN A 452 9.32 -16.35 -22.82
C GLN A 452 7.90 -16.87 -22.59
N TRP A 453 7.25 -16.34 -21.56
CA TRP A 453 5.87 -16.66 -21.19
C TRP A 453 4.84 -15.72 -21.84
N PHE A 454 5.27 -14.53 -22.26
CA PHE A 454 4.47 -13.51 -22.96
C PHE A 454 5.30 -12.80 -24.06
N ASN A 455 4.64 -12.04 -24.93
CA ASN A 455 5.24 -11.26 -26.01
C ASN A 455 5.65 -9.85 -25.50
N PRO A 456 6.96 -9.55 -25.33
CA PRO A 456 7.41 -8.24 -24.87
C PRO A 456 7.14 -7.12 -25.88
N SER A 457 7.15 -7.43 -27.19
CA SER A 457 6.88 -6.46 -28.26
C SER A 457 5.42 -6.00 -28.31
N ALA A 458 4.54 -6.59 -27.49
CA ALA A 458 3.19 -6.08 -27.27
C ALA A 458 3.18 -4.81 -26.40
N PHE A 459 4.31 -4.42 -25.82
CA PHE A 459 4.46 -3.27 -24.95
C PHE A 459 5.39 -2.22 -25.57
N GLY A 460 4.96 -0.96 -25.57
CA GLY A 460 5.69 0.19 -26.09
C GLY A 460 5.87 1.29 -25.04
N THR A 461 6.82 2.18 -25.30
CA THR A 461 6.98 3.40 -24.49
C THR A 461 5.88 4.40 -24.85
N PRO A 462 5.16 4.98 -23.87
CA PRO A 462 4.12 5.97 -24.16
C PRO A 462 4.67 7.23 -24.83
N ALA A 463 3.81 7.93 -25.56
CA ALA A 463 4.15 9.24 -26.15
C ALA A 463 4.36 10.30 -25.05
N ALA A 464 5.14 11.34 -25.37
CA ALA A 464 5.35 12.45 -24.45
C ALA A 464 4.04 13.16 -24.08
N GLY A 465 3.86 13.45 -22.78
CA GLY A 465 2.61 14.03 -22.27
C GLY A 465 1.46 13.03 -22.08
N SER A 466 1.70 11.72 -22.23
CA SER A 466 0.69 10.68 -22.03
C SER A 466 0.95 9.82 -20.79
N PHE A 467 -0.09 9.17 -20.26
CA PHE A 467 0.02 8.28 -19.09
C PHE A 467 0.24 6.80 -19.47
N GLY A 468 0.22 6.47 -20.77
CA GLY A 468 0.13 5.10 -21.27
C GLY A 468 -1.24 4.46 -21.09
N ASN A 469 -1.47 3.30 -21.71
CA ASN A 469 -2.77 2.62 -21.72
C ASN A 469 -2.80 1.26 -20.98
N ALA A 470 -1.64 0.73 -20.56
CA ALA A 470 -1.63 -0.53 -19.83
C ALA A 470 -2.24 -0.38 -18.44
N ARG A 471 -2.88 -1.45 -17.97
CA ARG A 471 -3.31 -1.56 -16.58
C ARG A 471 -2.10 -1.87 -15.69
N PRO A 472 -2.09 -1.41 -14.42
CA PRO A 472 -0.98 -1.62 -13.50
C PRO A 472 -0.54 -3.09 -13.39
N SER A 473 -1.48 -4.03 -13.34
CA SER A 473 -1.17 -5.47 -13.39
C SER A 473 -2.06 -6.24 -14.37
N ARG A 474 -1.56 -7.39 -14.83
CA ARG A 474 -2.24 -8.29 -15.76
C ARG A 474 -2.15 -9.75 -15.31
N SER A 475 -3.30 -10.42 -15.29
CA SER A 475 -3.42 -11.87 -15.08
C SER A 475 -3.16 -12.64 -16.38
N GLY A 476 -2.75 -13.91 -16.25
CA GLY A 476 -2.65 -14.85 -17.38
C GLY A 476 -1.40 -14.70 -18.25
N LEU A 477 -0.38 -13.97 -17.78
CA LEU A 477 0.94 -13.88 -18.41
C LEU A 477 1.90 -14.98 -17.97
N THR A 478 1.57 -15.73 -16.91
CA THR A 478 2.36 -16.81 -16.30
C THR A 478 1.64 -18.13 -16.32
#